data_AF-A0A820F1G5-F1
#
_entry.id   AF-A0A820F1G5-F1
#
_cell.length_a   1.000
_cell.length_b   1.000
_cell.length_c   1.000
_cell.angle_alpha   90.00
_cell.angle_beta   90.00
_cell.angle_gamma   90.00
#
_symmetry.space_group_name_H-M   'P 1'
#
loop_
_entity.id
_entity.type
_entity.pdbx_description
1 polymer ?
#
loop_
_entity_poly.entity_id
_entity_poly.type
_entity_poly.pdbx_seq_one_letter_code
_entity_poly.pdbx_strand_id
1 'polypeptide(L)'
;KLVQDGMLKDIYPQLSLAAEIFLIAPISTATVERDFSTMNHILTKLRNRLTTKHVDQLMRISMEGTNTLNEEMKDEIINYWKKVKPRRLAV
;
A
#
# COMPACT_ATOMS: atom_id res chain seq x y z
N LYS A 1 13.06 38.68 2.94
CA LYS A 1 13.24 37.53 3.86
C LYS A 1 11.91 36.79 3.88
N LEU A 2 11.88 35.65 3.20
CA LEU A 2 10.71 34.80 3.07
C LEU A 2 10.35 34.28 4.47
N VAL A 3 9.05 34.28 4.76
CA VAL A 3 8.46 33.78 5.99
C VAL A 3 8.98 32.37 6.22
N GLN A 4 9.48 32.07 7.42
CA GLN A 4 9.91 30.71 7.77
C GLN A 4 8.70 29.78 7.66
N ASP A 5 8.86 28.60 7.05
CA ASP A 5 7.76 27.66 6.72
C ASP A 5 6.87 27.28 7.93
N GLY A 6 7.40 27.34 9.16
CA GLY A 6 6.63 27.10 10.38
C GLY A 6 5.71 28.26 10.79
N MET A 7 6.11 29.51 10.50
CA MET A 7 5.43 30.71 11.00
C MET A 7 4.03 30.88 10.41
N LEU A 8 3.80 30.47 9.16
CA LEU A 8 2.47 30.54 8.53
C LEU A 8 1.48 29.54 9.12
N LYS A 9 1.96 28.35 9.54
CA LYS A 9 1.13 27.34 10.20
C LYS A 9 0.69 27.80 11.59
N ASP A 10 1.58 28.48 12.30
CA ASP A 10 1.28 29.01 13.63
C ASP A 10 0.29 30.18 13.58
N ILE A 11 0.38 31.04 12.55
CA ILE A 11 -0.52 32.19 12.38
C ILE A 11 -1.88 31.78 11.81
N TYR A 12 -1.93 30.77 10.91
CA TYR A 12 -3.16 30.35 10.22
C TYR A 12 -3.37 28.82 10.25
N PRO A 13 -3.53 28.21 11.43
CA PRO A 13 -3.50 26.74 11.56
C PRO A 13 -4.61 26.04 10.77
N GLN A 14 -5.83 26.58 10.74
CA GLN A 14 -6.95 25.97 10.01
C GLN A 14 -6.78 26.10 8.48
N LEU A 15 -6.24 27.23 8.01
CA LEU A 15 -6.01 27.44 6.58
C LEU A 15 -4.85 26.56 6.09
N SER A 16 -3.80 26.42 6.89
CA SER A 16 -2.70 25.51 6.60
C SER A 16 -3.17 24.05 6.55
N LEU A 17 -4.01 23.62 7.49
CA LEU A 17 -4.60 22.27 7.45
C LEU A 17 -5.46 22.06 6.19
N ALA A 18 -6.31 23.03 5.84
CA ALA A 18 -7.14 22.94 4.63
C ALA A 18 -6.28 22.87 3.35
N ALA A 19 -5.19 23.65 3.29
CA ALA A 19 -4.24 23.61 2.18
C ALA A 19 -3.52 22.26 2.09
N GLU A 20 -3.09 21.69 3.21
CA GLU A 20 -2.47 20.35 3.24
C GLU A 20 -3.43 19.27 2.74
N ILE A 21 -4.68 19.27 3.19
CA ILE A 21 -5.71 18.34 2.71
C ILE A 21 -5.93 18.51 1.20
N PHE A 22 -5.98 19.74 0.72
CA PHE A 22 -6.16 20.03 -0.71
C PHE A 22 -4.98 19.58 -1.57
N LEU A 23 -3.75 19.73 -1.07
CA LEU A 23 -2.54 19.29 -1.79
C LEU A 23 -2.39 17.76 -1.84
N ILE A 24 -2.95 17.04 -0.86
CA ILE A 24 -2.95 15.57 -0.84
C ILE A 24 -4.00 15.00 -1.81
N ALA A 25 -5.04 15.76 -2.15
CA ALA A 25 -6.09 15.29 -3.03
C ALA A 25 -5.52 14.93 -4.42
N PRO A 26 -5.73 13.70 -4.93
CA PRO A 26 -5.26 13.33 -6.24
C PRO A 26 -6.09 14.05 -7.31
N ILE A 27 -5.52 15.07 -7.95
CA ILE A 27 -6.18 15.84 -9.01
C ILE A 27 -6.15 15.09 -10.36
N SER A 28 -5.22 14.13 -10.52
CA SER A 28 -5.00 13.38 -11.77
C SER A 28 -5.47 11.93 -11.68
N THR A 29 -6.01 11.41 -12.79
CA THR A 29 -6.39 10.00 -12.95
C THR A 29 -5.18 9.07 -13.07
N ALA A 30 -3.98 9.59 -13.35
CA ALA A 30 -2.78 8.79 -13.59
C ALA A 30 -2.43 7.87 -12.40
N THR A 31 -2.68 8.30 -11.16
CA THR A 31 -2.47 7.46 -9.97
C THR A 31 -3.45 6.31 -9.94
N VAL A 32 -4.73 6.58 -10.19
CA VAL A 32 -5.78 5.55 -10.23
C VAL A 32 -5.52 4.54 -11.34
N GLU A 33 -5.11 4.99 -12.54
CA GLU A 33 -4.74 4.12 -13.65
C GLU A 33 -3.54 3.22 -13.32
N ARG A 34 -2.54 3.75 -12.61
CA ARG A 34 -1.39 2.97 -12.12
C ARG A 34 -1.83 1.90 -11.12
N ASP A 35 -2.74 2.23 -10.21
CA ASP A 35 -3.26 1.29 -9.21
C ASP A 35 -4.05 0.17 -9.89
N PHE A 36 -4.88 0.49 -10.89
CA PHE A 36 -5.57 -0.52 -11.69
C PHE A 36 -4.62 -1.37 -12.53
N SER A 37 -3.53 -0.81 -13.06
CA SER A 37 -2.50 -1.58 -13.74
C SER A 37 -1.84 -2.59 -12.79
N THR A 38 -1.48 -2.14 -11.58
CA THR A 38 -0.94 -3.00 -10.52
C THR A 38 -1.92 -4.11 -10.15
N MET A 39 -3.21 -3.77 -10.01
CA MET A 39 -4.27 -4.74 -9.75
C MET A 39 -4.40 -5.77 -10.87
N ASN A 40 -4.27 -5.38 -12.15
CA ASN A 40 -4.30 -6.29 -13.30
C ASN A 40 -3.08 -7.22 -13.35
N HIS A 41 -1.89 -6.75 -12.94
CA HIS A 41 -0.72 -7.61 -12.76
C HIS A 41 -0.95 -8.63 -11.64
N ILE A 42 -1.71 -8.25 -10.61
CA ILE A 42 -2.05 -9.14 -9.51
C ILE A 42 -3.11 -10.17 -9.94
N LEU A 43 -4.22 -9.72 -10.53
CA LEU A 43 -5.35 -10.55 -10.94
C LEU A 43 -5.16 -11.06 -12.36
N THR A 44 -4.39 -12.13 -12.49
CA THR A 44 -4.19 -12.80 -13.78
C THR A 44 -5.32 -13.80 -14.07
N LYS A 45 -5.40 -14.26 -15.33
CA LYS A 45 -6.37 -15.30 -15.75
C LYS A 45 -6.32 -16.56 -14.88
N LEU A 46 -5.12 -16.93 -14.40
CA LEU A 46 -4.91 -18.09 -13.53
C LEU A 46 -5.10 -17.75 -12.03
N ARG A 47 -4.99 -16.48 -11.65
CA ARG A 47 -5.11 -16.00 -10.26
C ARG A 47 -6.27 -15.00 -10.13
N ASN A 48 -7.48 -15.46 -10.40
CA ASN A 48 -8.70 -14.64 -10.36
C ASN A 48 -9.61 -14.92 -9.15
N ARG A 49 -9.31 -15.92 -8.31
CA ARG A 49 -10.12 -16.31 -7.14
C ARG A 49 -9.64 -15.68 -5.83
N LEU A 50 -9.09 -14.47 -5.89
CA LEU A 50 -8.69 -13.74 -4.69
C LEU A 50 -9.88 -12.97 -4.12
N THR A 51 -10.03 -12.97 -2.80
CA THR A 51 -11.01 -12.10 -2.15
C THR A 51 -10.51 -10.67 -2.18
N THR A 52 -11.42 -9.70 -2.09
CA THR A 52 -11.09 -8.25 -2.02
C THR A 52 -10.00 -7.94 -0.99
N LYS A 53 -10.10 -8.53 0.21
CA LYS A 53 -9.07 -8.41 1.26
C LYS A 53 -7.68 -8.87 0.81
N HIS A 54 -7.58 -9.98 0.10
CA HIS A 54 -6.28 -10.49 -0.36
C HIS A 54 -5.70 -9.61 -1.48
N VAL A 55 -6.56 -9.07 -2.35
CA VAL A 55 -6.12 -8.14 -3.40
C VAL A 55 -5.58 -6.85 -2.79
N ASP A 56 -6.27 -6.25 -1.83
CA ASP A 56 -5.80 -5.05 -1.12
C ASP A 56 -4.44 -5.29 -0.45
N GLN A 57 -4.28 -6.41 0.26
CA GLN A 57 -3.01 -6.77 0.89
C GLN A 57 -1.87 -6.93 -0.13
N LEU A 58 -2.14 -7.61 -1.25
CA LEU A 58 -1.14 -7.83 -2.29
C LEU A 58 -0.79 -6.52 -3.03
N MET A 59 -1.76 -5.64 -3.25
CA MET A 59 -1.51 -4.31 -3.82
C MET A 59 -0.59 -3.49 -2.91
N ARG A 60 -0.87 -3.44 -1.60
CA ARG A 60 -0.01 -2.74 -0.63
C ARG A 60 1.41 -3.29 -0.63
N ILE A 61 1.56 -4.62 -0.64
CA ILE A 61 2.88 -5.26 -0.74
C ILE A 61 3.57 -4.93 -2.07
N SER A 62 2.82 -4.87 -3.18
CA SER A 62 3.41 -4.57 -4.49
C SER A 62 3.85 -3.11 -4.63
N MET A 63 3.17 -2.18 -3.98
CA MET A 63 3.45 -0.74 -4.10
C MET A 63 4.47 -0.27 -3.06
N GLU A 64 4.35 -0.74 -1.82
CA GLU A 64 5.11 -0.25 -0.66
C GLU A 64 6.05 -1.31 -0.06
N GLY A 65 5.96 -2.56 -0.53
CA GLY A 65 6.75 -3.66 0.02
C GLY A 65 8.23 -3.52 -0.31
N THR A 66 9.06 -4.13 0.55
CA THR A 66 10.49 -4.24 0.29
C THR A 66 10.76 -5.10 -0.95
N ASN A 67 11.70 -4.65 -1.80
CA ASN A 67 12.17 -5.41 -2.95
C ASN A 67 13.05 -6.60 -2.55
N THR A 68 13.54 -6.62 -1.31
CA THR A 68 14.41 -7.66 -0.78
C THR A 68 13.85 -8.21 0.53
N LEU A 69 13.75 -9.53 0.61
CA LEU A 69 13.47 -10.26 1.84
C LEU A 69 14.73 -11.03 2.20
N ASN A 70 15.27 -10.79 3.41
CA ASN A 70 16.34 -11.62 3.95
C ASN A 70 15.77 -13.00 4.35
N GLU A 71 16.66 -13.97 4.57
CA GLU A 71 16.24 -15.34 4.89
C GLU A 71 15.48 -15.43 6.22
N GLU A 72 15.87 -14.66 7.23
CA GLU A 72 15.19 -14.61 8.52
C GLU A 72 13.71 -14.18 8.38
N MET A 73 13.43 -13.11 7.64
CA MET A 73 12.06 -12.66 7.38
C MET A 73 11.26 -13.70 6.59
N LYS A 74 11.89 -14.40 5.63
CA LYS A 74 11.22 -15.48 4.89
C LYS A 74 10.81 -16.61 5.82
N ASP A 75 11.70 -17.04 6.71
CA ASP A 75 11.43 -18.10 7.66
C ASP A 75 10.32 -17.71 8.64
N GLU A 76 10.34 -16.47 9.15
CA GLU A 76 9.27 -15.93 9.99
C GLU A 76 7.91 -15.95 9.28
N ILE A 77 7.85 -15.45 8.05
CA ILE A 77 6.62 -15.45 7.23
C ILE A 77 6.13 -16.89 7.03
N ILE A 78 7.00 -17.81 6.63
CA ILE A 78 6.65 -19.21 6.40
C ILE A 78 6.11 -19.83 7.69
N ASN A 79 6.79 -19.63 8.83
CA ASN A 79 6.40 -20.18 10.11
C ASN A 79 5.07 -19.60 10.61
N TYR A 80 4.82 -18.31 10.38
CA TYR A 80 3.53 -17.69 10.65
C TYR A 80 2.42 -18.34 9.83
N TRP A 81 2.59 -18.44 8.51
CA TRP A 81 1.58 -19.01 7.61
C TRP A 81 1.30 -20.49 7.88
N LYS A 82 2.31 -21.27 8.30
CA LYS A 82 2.13 -22.66 8.77
C LYS A 82 1.20 -22.74 9.98
N LYS A 83 1.27 -21.79 10.91
CA LYS A 83 0.43 -21.75 12.12
C LYS A 83 -1.00 -21.30 11.84
N VAL A 84 -1.19 -20.34 10.92
CA VAL A 84 -2.50 -19.72 10.66
C VAL A 84 -3.53 -20.69 10.10
N LYS A 85 -3.11 -21.64 9.26
CA LYS A 85 -4.05 -22.61 8.68
C LYS A 85 -3.38 -23.96 8.41
N PRO A 86 -3.90 -25.07 8.95
CA PRO A 86 -3.42 -26.40 8.59
C PRO A 86 -3.71 -26.64 7.10
N ARG A 87 -2.65 -26.83 6.31
CA ARG A 87 -2.80 -27.19 4.90
C ARG A 87 -3.07 -28.68 4.79
N ARG A 88 -3.98 -29.07 3.89
CA ARG A 88 -4.17 -30.48 3.55
C ARG A 88 -2.91 -30.97 2.85
N LEU A 89 -2.22 -31.93 3.44
CA LEU A 89 -1.18 -32.68 2.74
C LEU A 89 -1.91 -33.62 1.79
N ALA A 90 -1.69 -33.48 0.49
CA ALA A 90 -2.11 -34.51 -0.45
C ALA A 90 -1.21 -35.71 -0.20
N VAL A 91 -1.78 -36.76 0.40
CA VAL A 91 -1.20 -38.10 0.47
C VAL A 91 -1.59 -38.84 -0.79
#